data_AF-A0A7V2LQB5-F1
#
_entry.id   AF-A0A7V2LQB5-F1
#
_cell.length_a   1.000
_cell.length_b   1.000
_cell.length_c   1.000
_cell.angle_alpha   90.00
_cell.angle_beta   90.00
_cell.angle_gamma   90.00
#
_symmetry.space_group_name_H-M   'P 1'
#
loop_
_entity.id
_entity.type
_entity.pdbx_description
1 polymer ?
#
loop_
_entity_poly.entity_id
_entity_poly.type
_entity_poly.pdbx_seq_one_letter_code
_entity_poly.pdbx_strand_id
1 'polypeptide(L)'
;MEINCLVCGKNIEIPEFIDTNNYDGQINCPSCQSLLQVKLVGAKLRKYEVVASKSASPAPAESKPSRPSGGEAVDVESVAKYNPLRDFLGGYRASQLHLPFKQIEGIIGSKLETAAYTFESWWENDRSHPQAIAWLDSGWEVDDVDLQKRGVVLKRVK
;
A
#
# COMPACT_ATOMS: atom_id res chain seq x y z
N MET A 1 36.14 -3.37 3.03
CA MET A 1 35.74 -4.50 2.15
C MET A 1 34.83 -3.93 1.08
N GLU A 2 35.11 -4.19 -0.19
CA GLU A 2 34.33 -3.65 -1.31
C GLU A 2 33.44 -4.77 -1.85
N ILE A 3 32.14 -4.51 -1.98
CA ILE A 3 31.18 -5.48 -2.53
C ILE A 3 30.54 -4.85 -3.75
N ASN A 4 30.57 -5.52 -4.90
CA ASN A 4 29.88 -5.04 -6.10
C ASN A 4 28.41 -5.48 -6.07
N CYS A 5 27.50 -4.56 -6.37
CA CYS A 5 26.09 -4.85 -6.52
C CYS A 5 25.85 -5.92 -7.61
N LEU A 6 25.08 -6.97 -7.31
CA LEU A 6 24.68 -7.97 -8.31
C LEU A 6 23.70 -7.44 -9.36
N VAL A 7 23.04 -6.30 -9.10
CA VAL A 7 22.04 -5.73 -10.00
C VAL A 7 22.64 -4.72 -10.96
N CYS A 8 23.42 -3.75 -10.45
CA CYS A 8 23.97 -2.68 -11.28
C CYS A 8 25.49 -2.73 -11.46
N GLY A 9 26.19 -3.71 -10.88
CA GLY A 9 27.64 -3.89 -10.97
C GLY A 9 28.48 -2.83 -10.24
N LYS A 10 27.86 -1.77 -9.71
CA LYS A 10 28.56 -0.68 -9.03
C LYS A 10 29.05 -1.09 -7.64
N ASN A 11 30.17 -0.50 -7.23
CA ASN A 11 30.76 -0.69 -5.92
C ASN A 11 29.80 -0.22 -4.82
N ILE A 12 29.68 -1.02 -3.76
CA ILE A 12 28.94 -0.71 -2.53
C ILE A 12 29.98 -0.64 -1.41
N GLU A 13 30.16 0.56 -0.89
CA GLU A 13 30.98 0.80 0.30
C GLU A 13 30.19 0.34 1.54
N ILE A 14 30.76 -0.61 2.28
CA ILE A 14 30.17 -1.05 3.55
C ILE A 14 30.47 0.03 4.60
N PRO A 15 29.45 0.64 5.22
CA PRO A 15 29.67 1.62 6.28
C PRO A 15 30.47 1.04 7.46
N GLU A 16 31.31 1.87 8.09
CA GLU A 16 32.21 1.44 9.17
C GLU A 16 31.48 0.91 10.42
N PHE A 17 30.20 1.22 10.58
CA PHE A 17 29.37 0.71 11.68
C PHE A 17 28.95 -0.76 11.51
N ILE A 18 29.30 -1.40 10.38
CA ILE A 18 28.96 -2.80 10.12
C ILE A 18 30.10 -3.72 10.56
N ASP A 19 29.80 -4.60 11.51
CA ASP A 19 30.71 -5.63 11.99
C ASP A 19 30.98 -6.71 10.92
N THR A 20 31.98 -6.47 10.05
CA THR A 20 32.41 -7.42 9.00
C THR A 20 32.90 -8.79 9.50
N ASN A 21 33.05 -8.96 10.82
CA ASN A 21 33.35 -10.24 11.47
C ASN A 21 32.13 -11.17 11.56
N ASN A 22 30.94 -10.63 11.76
CA ASN A 22 29.71 -11.41 11.96
C ASN A 22 28.46 -10.57 11.61
N TYR A 23 28.36 -10.16 10.36
CA TYR A 23 27.20 -9.42 9.87
C TYR A 23 26.29 -10.36 9.10
N ASP A 24 25.02 -10.42 9.46
CA ASP A 24 23.97 -11.10 8.71
C ASP A 24 22.82 -10.12 8.56
N GLY A 25 22.70 -9.53 7.37
CA GLY A 25 21.78 -8.42 7.16
C GLY A 25 21.60 -8.03 5.71
N GLN A 26 20.81 -6.98 5.50
CA GLN A 26 20.50 -6.47 4.18
C GLN A 26 21.18 -5.11 3.99
N ILE A 27 21.89 -4.97 2.87
CA ILE A 27 22.49 -3.72 2.43
C ILE A 27 21.73 -3.21 1.22
N ASN A 28 21.54 -1.90 1.16
CA ASN A 28 20.97 -1.25 -0.01
C ASN A 28 22.10 -0.77 -0.91
N CYS A 29 22.01 -1.04 -2.21
CA CYS A 29 22.91 -0.43 -3.18
C CYS A 29 22.52 1.04 -3.40
N PRO A 30 23.39 2.03 -3.09
CA PRO A 30 23.06 3.45 -3.24
C PRO A 30 22.80 3.87 -4.70
N SER A 31 23.26 3.07 -5.67
CA SER A 31 23.13 3.41 -7.09
C SER A 31 21.90 2.89 -7.79
N CYS A 32 21.36 1.74 -7.38
CA CYS A 32 20.18 1.13 -8.01
C CYS A 32 19.06 0.85 -7.01
N GLN A 33 19.25 1.24 -5.75
CA GLN A 33 18.32 1.03 -4.65
C GLN A 33 17.89 -0.43 -4.46
N SER A 34 18.70 -1.38 -4.92
CA SER A 34 18.41 -2.80 -4.80
C SER A 34 18.83 -3.32 -3.44
N LEU A 35 17.98 -4.17 -2.88
CA LEU A 35 18.14 -4.74 -1.55
C LEU A 35 18.88 -6.07 -1.68
N LEU A 36 20.04 -6.16 -1.03
CA LEU A 36 20.95 -7.29 -1.13
C LEU A 36 21.19 -7.88 0.25
N GLN A 37 20.96 -9.17 0.42
CA GLN A 37 21.24 -9.85 1.67
C GLN A 37 22.67 -10.37 1.65
N VAL A 38 23.48 -9.89 2.58
CA VAL A 38 24.89 -10.27 2.74
C VAL A 38 25.09 -10.90 4.11
N LYS A 39 25.85 -12.01 4.13
CA LYS A 39 26.35 -12.63 5.36
C LYS A 39 27.87 -12.62 5.33
N LEU A 40 28.49 -11.94 6.28
CA LEU A 40 29.93 -11.83 6.46
C LEU A 40 30.33 -12.60 7.72
N VAL A 41 31.24 -13.57 7.58
CA VAL A 41 31.80 -14.32 8.71
C VAL A 41 33.32 -14.36 8.55
N GLY A 42 34.04 -13.68 9.44
CA GLY A 42 35.50 -13.58 9.42
C GLY A 42 36.04 -12.92 8.15
N ALA A 43 35.56 -11.72 7.82
CA ALA A 43 35.93 -10.96 6.62
C ALA A 43 35.68 -11.69 5.28
N LYS A 44 34.82 -12.72 5.28
CA LYS A 44 34.48 -13.52 4.10
C LYS A 44 32.97 -13.51 3.89
N LEU A 45 32.56 -13.25 2.65
CA LEU A 45 31.19 -13.32 2.19
C LEU A 45 30.73 -14.79 2.16
N ARG A 46 29.79 -15.15 3.02
CA ARG A 46 29.19 -16.50 3.13
C ARG A 46 27.90 -16.62 2.34
N LYS A 47 27.12 -15.54 2.27
CA LYS A 47 25.82 -15.50 1.58
C LYS A 47 25.70 -14.16 0.89
N TYR A 48 25.31 -14.16 -0.38
CA TYR A 48 25.07 -12.95 -1.16
C TYR A 48 23.98 -13.16 -2.20
N GLU A 49 22.81 -12.59 -1.95
CA GLU A 49 21.64 -12.76 -2.79
C GLU A 49 20.86 -11.45 -2.93
N VAL A 50 20.20 -11.29 -4.08
CA VAL A 50 19.33 -10.16 -4.34
C VAL A 50 17.97 -10.46 -3.74
N VAL A 51 17.56 -9.67 -2.74
CA VAL A 51 16.25 -9.80 -2.10
C VAL A 51 15.22 -9.01 -2.88
N ALA A 52 15.59 -7.83 -3.39
CA ALA A 52 14.75 -7.03 -4.26
C ALA A 52 15.59 -6.29 -5.31
N SER A 53 15.44 -6.68 -6.57
CA SER A 53 15.94 -5.95 -7.74
C SER A 53 14.78 -5.21 -8.38
N LYS A 54 14.87 -3.89 -8.46
CA LYS A 54 13.88 -3.08 -9.16
C LYS A 54 14.10 -3.22 -10.67
N SER A 55 13.54 -4.25 -11.28
CA SER A 55 13.40 -4.37 -12.72
C SER A 55 11.95 -4.12 -13.11
N ALA A 56 11.75 -2.97 -13.77
CA ALA A 56 10.52 -2.46 -14.39
C ALA A 56 9.38 -2.01 -13.46
N SER A 57 9.41 -0.72 -13.11
CA SER A 57 8.21 0.10 -13.25
C SER A 57 8.64 1.43 -13.84
N PRO A 58 8.14 1.84 -15.02
CA PRO A 58 8.33 3.22 -15.47
C PRO A 58 7.67 4.12 -14.43
N ALA A 59 8.45 5.03 -13.83
CA ALA A 59 7.87 6.29 -13.42
C ALA A 59 7.43 7.01 -14.71
N PRO A 60 6.27 7.65 -14.66
CA PRO A 60 6.31 9.09 -14.51
C PRO A 60 5.58 9.45 -13.21
N ALA A 61 6.22 10.17 -12.28
CA ALA A 61 6.21 11.63 -12.34
C ALA A 61 4.82 12.15 -12.72
N GLU A 62 3.99 12.29 -11.69
CA GLU A 62 2.98 13.33 -11.52
C GLU A 62 2.48 13.98 -12.83
N SER A 63 1.40 13.44 -13.38
CA SER A 63 0.49 14.12 -14.31
C SER A 63 -0.72 13.20 -14.50
N LYS A 64 -1.94 13.71 -14.25
CA LYS A 64 -3.18 13.04 -14.71
C LYS A 64 -2.98 12.62 -16.19
N PRO A 65 -3.29 11.36 -16.54
CA PRO A 65 -4.48 11.17 -17.35
C PRO A 65 -5.26 9.88 -17.04
N SER A 66 -6.58 10.00 -17.08
CA SER A 66 -7.50 9.13 -17.84
C SER A 66 -7.18 7.63 -17.93
N ARG A 67 -7.90 6.85 -17.10
CA ARG A 67 -8.49 5.52 -17.38
C ARG A 67 -7.64 4.49 -18.16
N PRO A 68 -7.47 3.28 -17.59
CA PRO A 68 -7.58 2.05 -18.34
C PRO A 68 -8.82 1.27 -17.91
N SER A 69 -9.66 1.00 -18.90
CA SER A 69 -10.58 -0.13 -18.86
C SER A 69 -9.75 -1.41 -18.96
N GLY A 70 -9.93 -2.31 -18.00
CA GLY A 70 -9.36 -3.65 -18.04
C GLY A 70 -9.63 -4.31 -16.70
N GLY A 71 -10.70 -5.10 -16.65
CA GLY A 71 -11.06 -5.84 -15.44
C GLY A 71 -9.98 -6.86 -15.11
N GLU A 72 -9.42 -6.75 -13.92
CA GLU A 72 -8.61 -7.79 -13.30
C GLU A 72 -9.20 -8.10 -11.93
N ALA A 73 -9.27 -9.40 -11.65
CA ALA A 73 -10.01 -9.97 -10.55
C ALA A 73 -9.49 -9.43 -9.20
N VAL A 74 -10.30 -8.58 -8.58
CA VAL A 74 -10.12 -8.22 -7.18
C VAL A 74 -10.21 -9.48 -6.33
N ASP A 75 -9.28 -9.68 -5.39
CA ASP A 75 -9.34 -10.76 -4.41
C ASP A 75 -10.72 -10.77 -3.74
N VAL A 76 -11.53 -11.77 -4.08
CA VAL A 76 -12.94 -11.91 -3.69
C VAL A 76 -13.10 -11.89 -2.17
N GLU A 77 -12.09 -12.37 -1.44
CA GLU A 77 -12.05 -12.40 0.02
C GLU A 77 -11.92 -11.01 0.65
N SER A 78 -11.13 -10.12 0.02
CA SER A 78 -10.93 -8.75 0.53
C SER A 78 -12.15 -7.87 0.31
N VAL A 79 -12.92 -8.09 -0.77
CA VAL A 79 -14.19 -7.39 -1.04
C VAL A 79 -15.27 -7.82 -0.06
N ALA A 80 -15.34 -9.12 0.26
CA ALA A 80 -16.35 -9.66 1.15
C ALA A 80 -16.32 -9.04 2.55
N LYS A 81 -15.13 -8.63 3.02
CA LYS A 81 -14.94 -7.92 4.30
C LYS A 81 -15.76 -6.63 4.41
N TYR A 82 -16.01 -5.95 3.29
CA TYR A 82 -16.73 -4.66 3.27
C TYR A 82 -18.21 -4.80 2.86
N ASN A 83 -18.70 -6.01 2.57
CA ASN A 83 -20.12 -6.27 2.31
C ASN A 83 -21.11 -5.73 3.37
N PRO A 84 -20.86 -5.84 4.69
CA PRO A 84 -21.79 -5.26 5.68
C PRO A 84 -21.85 -3.73 5.61
N LEU A 85 -20.74 -3.06 5.22
CA LEU A 85 -20.75 -1.62 4.98
C LEU A 85 -21.63 -1.29 3.77
N ARG A 86 -21.53 -2.09 2.71
CA ARG A 86 -22.37 -1.97 1.52
C ARG A 86 -23.86 -2.08 1.88
N ASP A 87 -24.25 -3.13 2.61
CA ASP A 87 -25.65 -3.33 3.01
C ASP A 87 -26.18 -2.17 3.87
N PHE A 88 -25.38 -1.72 4.84
CA PHE A 88 -25.71 -0.59 5.69
C PHE A 88 -25.96 0.70 4.90
N LEU A 89 -25.09 1.01 3.94
CA LEU A 89 -25.21 2.17 3.07
C LEU A 89 -26.41 2.04 2.12
N GLY A 90 -26.66 0.84 1.56
CA GLY A 90 -27.80 0.56 0.69
C GLY A 90 -29.15 0.77 1.38
N GLY A 91 -29.23 0.49 2.69
CA GLY A 91 -30.41 0.76 3.51
C GLY A 91 -30.61 2.24 3.90
N TYR A 92 -29.56 3.06 3.83
CA TYR A 92 -29.60 4.46 4.22
C TYR A 92 -30.22 5.34 3.13
N ARG A 93 -31.24 6.14 3.49
CA ARG A 93 -31.98 7.01 2.55
C ARG A 93 -31.47 8.45 2.44
N ALA A 94 -30.46 8.82 3.21
CA ALA A 94 -29.90 10.17 3.20
C ALA A 94 -29.16 10.49 1.88
N SER A 95 -29.01 11.77 1.57
CA SER A 95 -28.21 12.25 0.42
C SER A 95 -26.73 12.40 0.76
N GLN A 96 -26.43 12.61 2.04
CA GLN A 96 -25.08 12.72 2.59
C GLN A 96 -25.05 12.06 3.96
N LEU A 97 -23.98 11.35 4.26
CA LEU A 97 -23.79 10.61 5.49
C LEU A 97 -22.34 10.79 5.96
N HIS A 98 -22.18 11.33 7.16
CA HIS A 98 -20.89 11.38 7.82
C HIS A 98 -20.71 10.13 8.68
N LEU A 99 -19.68 9.34 8.38
CA LEU A 99 -19.35 8.09 9.05
C LEU A 99 -17.96 8.22 9.70
N PRO A 100 -17.87 8.17 11.03
CA PRO A 100 -16.58 8.07 11.71
C PRO A 100 -15.97 6.68 11.49
N PHE A 101 -14.64 6.61 11.45
CA PHE A 101 -13.88 5.38 11.18
C PHE A 101 -14.25 4.27 12.16
N LYS A 102 -14.45 4.61 13.44
CA LYS A 102 -14.92 3.66 14.46
C LYS A 102 -16.29 3.05 14.14
N GLN A 103 -17.19 3.81 13.54
CA GLN A 103 -18.52 3.28 13.16
C GLN A 103 -18.38 2.34 11.98
N ILE A 104 -17.52 2.68 11.01
CA ILE A 104 -17.21 1.81 9.87
C ILE A 104 -16.61 0.50 10.35
N GLU A 105 -15.63 0.55 11.26
CA GLU A 105 -15.04 -0.64 11.90
C GLU A 105 -16.07 -1.52 12.61
N GLY A 106 -17.04 -0.88 13.28
CA GLY A 106 -18.15 -1.57 13.93
C GLY A 106 -19.10 -2.24 12.94
N ILE A 107 -19.37 -1.60 11.79
CA ILE A 107 -20.22 -2.16 10.73
C ILE A 107 -19.54 -3.34 10.06
N ILE A 108 -18.24 -3.22 9.72
CA ILE A 108 -17.48 -4.31 9.10
C ILE A 108 -17.03 -5.39 10.10
N GLY A 109 -17.20 -5.15 11.40
CA GLY A 109 -16.74 -6.05 12.46
C GLY A 109 -15.22 -6.27 12.46
N SER A 110 -14.47 -5.37 11.83
CA SER A 110 -13.04 -5.48 11.57
C SER A 110 -12.38 -4.12 11.66
N LYS A 111 -11.08 -4.09 11.99
CA LYS A 111 -10.32 -2.84 11.97
C LYS A 111 -10.02 -2.40 10.54
N LEU A 112 -10.07 -1.09 10.35
CA LEU A 112 -9.59 -0.44 9.13
C LEU A 112 -8.08 -0.57 9.05
N GLU A 113 -7.57 -0.64 7.82
CA GLU A 113 -6.13 -0.72 7.60
C GLU A 113 -5.45 0.59 8.02
N THR A 114 -4.18 0.51 8.42
CA THR A 114 -3.39 1.68 8.81
C THR A 114 -3.38 2.75 7.71
N ALA A 115 -3.47 2.33 6.45
CA ALA A 115 -3.58 3.22 5.29
C ALA A 115 -4.83 4.11 5.33
N ALA A 116 -5.97 3.62 5.83
CA ALA A 116 -7.20 4.41 5.98
C ALA A 116 -7.03 5.61 6.93
N TYR A 117 -6.09 5.50 7.89
CA TYR A 117 -5.77 6.54 8.86
C TYR A 117 -4.69 7.51 8.38
N THR A 118 -3.93 7.13 7.34
CA THR A 118 -2.71 7.83 6.92
C THR A 118 -2.89 8.51 5.57
N PHE A 119 -3.67 7.91 4.68
CA PHE A 119 -3.83 8.34 3.30
C PHE A 119 -5.30 8.56 2.97
N GLU A 120 -5.63 9.78 2.54
CA GLU A 120 -6.94 10.13 2.00
C GLU A 120 -7.25 9.30 0.75
N SER A 121 -6.22 8.95 -0.04
CA SER A 121 -6.31 8.06 -1.19
C SER A 121 -6.92 6.69 -0.89
N TRP A 122 -6.84 6.21 0.36
CA TRP A 122 -7.51 4.97 0.74
C TRP A 122 -9.04 5.07 0.62
N TRP A 123 -9.57 6.28 0.78
CA TRP A 123 -10.99 6.63 0.67
C TRP A 123 -11.38 7.09 -0.74
N GLU A 124 -10.49 6.98 -1.72
CA GLU A 124 -10.84 7.31 -3.10
C GLU A 124 -11.91 6.35 -3.66
N ASN A 125 -12.71 6.88 -4.59
CA ASN A 125 -13.78 6.16 -5.26
C ASN A 125 -13.27 5.25 -6.38
N ASP A 126 -12.22 4.49 -6.11
CA ASP A 126 -11.57 3.63 -7.10
C ASP A 126 -11.98 2.16 -6.94
N ARG A 127 -12.62 1.60 -7.97
CA ARG A 127 -13.10 0.21 -7.93
C ARG A 127 -11.97 -0.84 -7.90
N SER A 128 -10.70 -0.46 -8.04
CA SER A 128 -9.57 -1.36 -7.81
C SER A 128 -9.40 -1.70 -6.34
N HIS A 129 -10.02 -0.92 -5.44
CA HIS A 129 -9.94 -1.12 -4.02
C HIS A 129 -11.20 -1.81 -3.46
N PRO A 130 -11.04 -2.89 -2.67
CA PRO A 130 -12.16 -3.67 -2.15
C PRO A 130 -13.08 -2.84 -1.23
N GLN A 131 -12.52 -1.90 -0.47
CA GLN A 131 -13.31 -0.98 0.36
C GLN A 131 -14.21 -0.09 -0.51
N ALA A 132 -13.69 0.41 -1.63
CA ALA A 132 -14.39 1.37 -2.46
C ALA A 132 -15.52 0.73 -3.26
N ILE A 133 -15.34 -0.52 -3.68
CA ILE A 133 -16.42 -1.32 -4.26
C ILE A 133 -17.63 -1.34 -3.32
N ALA A 134 -17.46 -1.42 -2.00
CA ALA A 134 -18.58 -1.55 -1.08
C ALA A 134 -19.51 -0.33 -1.09
N TRP A 135 -18.98 0.90 -0.98
CA TRP A 135 -19.84 2.09 -1.05
C TRP A 135 -20.31 2.37 -2.47
N LEU A 136 -19.46 2.20 -3.48
CA LEU A 136 -19.82 2.43 -4.88
C LEU A 136 -20.95 1.52 -5.36
N ASP A 137 -20.91 0.24 -4.98
CA ASP A 137 -21.94 -0.72 -5.33
C ASP A 137 -23.27 -0.45 -4.58
N SER A 138 -23.20 0.25 -3.45
CA SER A 138 -24.38 0.77 -2.74
C SER A 138 -24.98 2.04 -3.36
N GLY A 139 -24.33 2.61 -4.38
CA GLY A 139 -24.67 3.91 -4.95
C GLY A 139 -24.22 5.10 -4.10
N TRP A 140 -23.18 4.92 -3.31
CA TRP A 140 -22.54 5.97 -2.51
C TRP A 140 -21.12 6.21 -3.01
N GLU A 141 -20.63 7.44 -2.88
CA GLU A 141 -19.25 7.82 -3.14
C GLU A 141 -18.72 8.65 -1.97
N VAL A 142 -17.43 8.57 -1.71
CA VAL A 142 -16.76 9.45 -0.76
C VAL A 142 -16.72 10.86 -1.37
N ASP A 143 -17.26 11.82 -0.65
CA ASP A 143 -17.25 13.24 -1.01
C ASP A 143 -16.06 13.96 -0.37
N ASP A 144 -15.83 13.71 0.92
CA ASP A 144 -14.76 14.33 1.70
C ASP A 144 -14.27 13.37 2.79
N VAL A 145 -12.99 13.45 3.14
CA VAL A 145 -12.41 12.64 4.22
C VAL A 145 -11.62 13.52 5.17
N ASP A 146 -11.90 13.34 6.45
CA ASP A 146 -11.40 14.16 7.53
C ASP A 146 -10.52 13.27 8.43
N LEU A 147 -9.25 13.08 8.04
CA LEU A 147 -8.30 12.20 8.76
C LEU A 147 -8.07 12.65 10.21
N GLN A 148 -8.14 13.96 10.48
CA GLN A 148 -7.99 14.50 11.84
C GLN A 148 -9.16 14.12 12.73
N LYS A 149 -10.39 14.23 12.20
CA LYS A 149 -11.61 13.82 12.92
C LYS A 149 -11.87 12.32 12.83
N ARG A 150 -11.08 11.60 12.02
CA ARG A 150 -11.24 10.18 11.69
C ARG A 150 -12.67 9.91 11.22
N GLY A 151 -13.12 10.70 10.24
CA GLY A 151 -14.44 10.60 9.65
C GLY A 151 -14.38 10.74 8.15
N VAL A 152 -15.36 10.15 7.48
CA VAL A 152 -15.55 10.27 6.04
C VAL A 152 -16.98 10.74 5.78
N VAL A 153 -17.13 11.63 4.82
CA VAL A 153 -18.41 12.09 4.29
C VAL A 153 -18.65 11.32 3.01
N LEU A 154 -19.70 10.51 3.01
CA LEU A 154 -20.19 9.83 1.82
C LEU A 154 -21.42 10.58 1.31
N LYS A 155 -21.52 10.75 -0.01
CA LYS A 155 -22.71 11.25 -0.67
C LYS A 155 -23.32 10.16 -1.54
N ARG A 156 -24.63 10.22 -1.71
CA ARG A 156 -25.34 9.26 -2.57
C ARG A 156 -25.36 9.78 -4.00
N VAL A 157 -24.96 8.95 -4.96
CA VAL A 157 -24.80 9.31 -6.38
C VAL A 157 -26.05 9.02 -7.21
N LYS A 158 -27.23 9.13 -6.58
CA LYS A 158 -28.48 8.59 -7.12
C LYS A 158 -29.34 9.65 -7.80
#